data_AF-A0A520GTC4-F1
#
_entry.id   AF-A0A520GTC4-F1
#
_cell.length_a   1.000
_cell.length_b   1.000
_cell.length_c   1.000
_cell.angle_alpha   90.00
_cell.angle_beta   90.00
_cell.angle_gamma   90.00
#
_symmetry.space_group_name_H-M   'P 1'
#
loop_
_entity.id
_entity.type
_entity.pdbx_description
1 polymer ?
#
loop_
_entity_poly.entity_id
_entity_poly.type
_entity_poly.pdbx_seq_one_letter_code
_entity_poly.pdbx_strand_id
1 'polypeptide(L)'
;MGTVPGIEEIIRPYRNGKDLTSKPRGVFAIDLFGLTDKDLLSKHPLLYQHLLETVKPGRDENPRKSRREKWWLFAENQPAMRRAIQGLNSYIATVQTSKHCIFYRLKSEILPDDKLIAIGLDDAYYLGVLSSQTHTIWALATGGRMGVGNDPVYDKTRCFDPFPFPDATPAQQARIR
;
A
#
# COMPACT_ATOMS: atom_id res chain seq x y z
N MET A 1 -3.05 -5.06 29.94
CA MET A 1 -3.31 -3.85 29.13
C MET A 1 -4.59 -4.12 28.36
N GLY A 2 -5.65 -3.35 28.62
CA GLY A 2 -6.95 -3.57 27.98
C GLY A 2 -6.87 -3.26 26.49
N THR A 3 -7.49 -4.11 25.67
CA THR A 3 -7.71 -3.84 24.25
C THR A 3 -8.69 -2.68 24.13
N VAL A 4 -8.26 -1.56 23.54
CA VAL A 4 -9.15 -0.43 23.23
C VAL A 4 -9.90 -0.82 21.96
N PRO A 5 -11.24 -0.99 21.99
CA PRO A 5 -12.00 -1.37 20.80
C PRO A 5 -11.75 -0.40 19.64
N GLY A 6 -11.46 -0.92 18.44
CA GLY A 6 -11.19 -0.13 17.24
C GLY A 6 -9.74 0.36 17.11
N ILE A 7 -8.85 0.02 18.04
CA ILE A 7 -7.43 0.36 17.92
C ILE A 7 -6.77 -0.37 16.76
N GLU A 8 -7.26 -1.55 16.38
CA GLU A 8 -6.75 -2.35 15.26
C GLU A 8 -7.02 -1.68 13.89
N GLU A 9 -8.03 -0.82 13.80
CA GLU A 9 -8.32 -0.03 12.60
C GLU A 9 -7.36 1.17 12.46
N ILE A 10 -6.79 1.62 13.58
CA ILE A 10 -5.88 2.77 13.64
C ILE A 10 -4.41 2.31 13.63
N ILE A 11 -4.07 1.26 14.36
CA ILE A 11 -2.71 0.71 14.42
C ILE A 11 -2.65 -0.47 13.47
N ARG A 12 -2.22 -0.19 12.25
CA ARG A 12 -2.26 -1.14 11.14
C ARG A 12 -0.88 -1.73 10.86
N PRO A 13 -0.76 -3.04 10.56
CA PRO A 13 0.50 -3.60 10.11
C PRO A 13 1.01 -2.85 8.88
N TYR A 14 2.29 -2.50 8.86
CA TYR A 14 2.90 -1.78 7.75
C TYR A 14 3.90 -2.66 7.03
N ARG A 15 3.92 -2.60 5.70
CA ARG A 15 4.87 -3.37 4.88
C ARG A 15 5.52 -2.48 3.85
N ASN A 16 6.84 -2.58 3.76
CA ASN A 16 7.58 -2.06 2.63
C ASN A 16 8.10 -3.15 1.69
N GLY A 17 8.79 -2.74 0.62
CA GLY A 17 9.42 -3.67 -0.32
C GLY A 17 10.29 -4.76 0.33
N LYS A 18 11.09 -4.43 1.36
CA LYS A 18 11.90 -5.41 2.09
C LYS A 18 11.05 -6.39 2.90
N ASP A 19 9.94 -5.91 3.45
CA ASP A 19 9.01 -6.77 4.20
C ASP A 19 8.25 -7.74 3.28
N LEU A 20 8.20 -7.51 1.96
CA LEU A 20 7.64 -8.45 0.99
C LEU A 20 8.66 -9.45 0.48
N THR A 21 9.92 -9.03 0.31
CA THR A 21 10.99 -9.87 -0.27
C THR A 21 11.81 -10.61 0.79
N SER A 22 11.55 -10.40 2.07
CA SER A 22 12.29 -10.99 3.20
C SER A 22 11.38 -11.11 4.42
N LYS A 23 11.94 -11.60 5.55
CA LYS A 23 11.21 -11.66 6.83
C LYS A 23 10.68 -10.25 7.20
N PRO A 24 9.36 -10.07 7.39
CA PRO A 24 8.80 -8.79 7.77
C PRO A 24 9.36 -8.29 9.10
N ARG A 25 9.59 -6.98 9.20
CA ARG A 25 10.10 -6.31 10.41
C ARG A 25 9.11 -6.30 11.58
N GLY A 26 7.83 -6.55 11.33
CA GLY A 26 6.78 -6.46 12.36
C GLY A 26 6.44 -5.03 12.77
N VAL A 27 6.64 -4.06 11.87
CA VAL A 27 6.31 -2.64 12.11
C VAL A 27 4.82 -2.35 11.87
N PHE A 28 4.32 -1.34 12.58
CA PHE A 28 2.94 -0.86 12.50
C PHE A 28 2.95 0.64 12.21
N ALA A 29 1.87 1.12 11.60
CA ALA A 29 1.63 2.54 11.35
C ALA A 29 0.36 3.00 12.05
N ILE A 30 0.37 4.24 12.52
CA ILE A 30 -0.79 4.93 13.08
C ILE A 30 -1.53 5.61 11.92
N ASP A 31 -2.63 5.01 11.49
CA ASP A 31 -3.47 5.41 10.37
C ASP A 31 -4.71 6.19 10.84
N LEU A 32 -4.62 7.51 10.75
CA LEU A 32 -5.68 8.41 11.22
C LEU A 32 -6.51 8.98 10.07
N PHE A 33 -6.48 8.32 8.90
CA PHE A 33 -7.22 8.78 7.74
C PHE A 33 -8.72 8.88 8.03
N GLY A 34 -9.31 10.02 7.70
CA GLY A 34 -10.74 10.30 7.93
C GLY A 34 -11.04 10.90 9.31
N LEU A 35 -10.08 10.94 10.24
CA LEU A 35 -10.26 11.60 11.53
C LEU A 35 -9.82 13.06 11.48
N THR A 36 -10.62 13.94 12.09
CA THR A 36 -10.20 15.31 12.41
C THR A 36 -9.34 15.33 13.68
N ASP A 37 -8.61 16.42 13.90
CA ASP A 37 -7.89 16.70 15.16
C ASP A 37 -8.81 16.50 16.38
N LYS A 38 -10.01 17.10 16.31
CA LYS A 38 -11.02 17.02 17.38
C LYS A 38 -11.52 15.59 17.60
N ASP A 39 -11.73 14.83 16.53
CA ASP A 39 -12.09 13.41 16.64
C ASP A 39 -10.98 12.62 17.31
N LEU A 40 -9.73 12.85 16.92
CA LEU A 40 -8.56 12.19 17.48
C LEU A 40 -8.41 12.49 18.98
N LEU A 41 -8.52 13.75 19.36
CA LEU A 41 -8.43 14.19 20.76
C LEU A 41 -9.56 13.59 21.61
N SER A 42 -10.79 13.58 21.11
CA SER A 42 -11.96 13.09 21.86
C SER A 42 -12.02 11.56 21.95
N LYS A 43 -11.70 10.83 20.88
CA LYS A 43 -11.83 9.36 20.81
C LYS A 43 -10.56 8.64 21.26
N HIS A 44 -9.39 9.23 21.04
CA HIS A 44 -8.09 8.60 21.32
C HIS A 44 -7.10 9.58 22.00
N PRO A 45 -7.43 10.13 23.18
CA PRO A 45 -6.64 11.19 23.82
C PRO A 45 -5.18 10.79 24.10
N LEU A 46 -4.90 9.52 24.43
CA LEU A 46 -3.54 9.04 24.64
C LEU A 46 -2.71 9.03 23.35
N LEU A 47 -3.34 8.65 22.23
CA LEU A 47 -2.68 8.65 20.92
C LEU A 47 -2.47 10.08 20.43
N TYR A 48 -3.45 10.95 20.65
CA TYR A 48 -3.31 12.39 20.39
C TYR A 48 -2.08 12.95 21.13
N GLN A 49 -1.97 12.72 22.44
CA GLN A 49 -0.84 13.20 23.24
C GLN A 49 0.49 12.65 22.74
N HIS A 50 0.55 11.35 22.45
CA HIS A 50 1.76 10.73 21.91
C HIS A 50 2.22 11.38 20.59
N LEU A 51 1.30 11.61 19.65
CA LEU A 51 1.63 12.26 18.38
C LEU A 51 1.94 13.75 18.57
N LEU A 52 1.31 14.42 19.53
CA LEU A 52 1.58 15.81 19.86
C LEU A 52 3.03 15.98 20.33
N GLU A 53 3.55 15.03 21.10
CA GLU A 53 4.92 15.05 21.63
C GLU A 53 5.96 14.58 20.60
N THR A 54 5.60 13.61 19.74
CA THR A 54 6.58 12.92 18.87
C THR A 54 6.53 13.32 17.40
N VAL A 55 5.38 13.78 16.90
CA VAL A 55 5.16 14.08 15.47
C VAL A 55 4.98 15.57 15.23
N LYS A 56 4.18 16.26 16.06
CA LYS A 56 3.86 17.67 15.83
C LYS A 56 5.09 18.59 15.78
N PRO A 57 6.11 18.49 16.65
CA PRO A 57 7.26 19.39 16.61
C PRO A 57 7.97 19.36 15.24
N GLY A 58 8.22 18.16 14.71
CA GLY A 58 8.83 18.01 13.38
C GLY A 58 7.89 18.40 12.23
N ARG A 59 6.56 18.28 12.41
CA ARG A 59 5.59 18.75 11.42
C ARG A 59 5.52 20.26 11.37
N ASP A 60 5.62 20.97 12.49
CA ASP A 60 5.55 22.44 12.57
C ASP A 60 6.67 23.12 11.77
N GLU A 61 7.83 22.48 11.66
CA GLU A 61 8.97 22.96 10.85
C GLU A 61 8.80 22.68 9.35
N ASN A 62 7.80 21.89 8.95
CA ASN A 62 7.64 21.51 7.54
C ASN A 62 7.24 22.73 6.69
N PRO A 63 7.87 22.98 5.53
CA PRO A 63 7.56 24.16 4.71
C PRO A 63 6.13 24.15 4.13
N ARG A 64 5.51 22.98 3.97
CA ARG A 64 4.15 22.85 3.43
C ARG A 64 3.10 23.07 4.51
N LYS A 65 2.31 24.14 4.37
CA LYS A 65 1.23 24.52 5.29
C LYS A 65 0.28 23.36 5.62
N SER A 66 -0.15 22.60 4.62
CA SER A 66 -1.04 21.45 4.83
C SER A 66 -0.48 20.38 5.76
N ARG A 67 0.84 20.15 5.76
CA ARG A 67 1.51 19.18 6.64
C ARG A 67 1.65 19.69 8.07
N ARG A 68 1.73 21.01 8.26
CA ARG A 68 1.70 21.65 9.59
C ARG A 68 0.29 21.60 10.19
N GLU A 69 -0.71 21.96 9.40
CA GLU A 69 -2.10 22.04 9.86
C GLU A 69 -2.76 20.67 10.04
N LYS A 70 -2.37 19.68 9.24
CA LYS A 70 -2.86 18.29 9.35
C LYS A 70 -1.76 17.37 9.87
N TRP A 71 -1.08 17.81 10.91
CA TRP A 71 0.14 17.20 11.44
C TRP A 71 -0.02 15.73 11.86
N TRP A 72 -1.23 15.34 12.30
CA TRP A 72 -1.56 13.97 12.72
C TRP A 72 -1.75 13.00 11.55
N LEU A 73 -1.90 13.50 10.32
CA LEU A 73 -2.09 12.67 9.13
C LEU A 73 -0.75 12.32 8.45
N PHE A 74 -0.80 11.28 7.61
CA PHE A 74 0.29 11.04 6.68
C PHE A 74 0.45 12.22 5.71
N ALA A 75 1.69 12.40 5.26
CA ALA A 75 2.05 13.46 4.33
C ALA A 75 1.22 13.37 3.03
N GLU A 76 0.98 12.15 2.56
CA GLU A 76 0.02 11.82 1.52
C GLU A 76 -0.87 10.69 2.04
N ASN A 77 -2.19 10.89 2.00
CA ASN A 77 -3.14 9.93 2.56
C ASN A 77 -3.63 8.88 1.54
N GLN A 78 -3.23 9.00 0.27
CA GLN A 78 -3.54 8.05 -0.80
C GLN A 78 -5.03 7.65 -0.91
N PRO A 79 -5.97 8.60 -1.03
CA PRO A 79 -7.40 8.30 -1.05
C PRO A 79 -7.84 7.43 -2.22
N ALA A 80 -7.17 7.51 -3.38
CA ALA A 80 -7.46 6.65 -4.53
C ALA A 80 -7.12 5.18 -4.26
N MET A 81 -5.94 4.92 -3.69
CA MET A 81 -5.54 3.57 -3.25
C MET A 81 -6.52 3.04 -2.21
N ARG A 82 -6.88 3.84 -1.19
CA ARG A 82 -7.84 3.43 -0.15
C ARG A 82 -9.18 3.02 -0.72
N ARG A 83 -9.72 3.80 -1.67
CA ARG A 83 -10.96 3.43 -2.39
C ARG A 83 -10.81 2.14 -3.19
N ALA A 84 -9.67 1.93 -3.85
CA ALA A 84 -9.43 0.74 -4.67
C ALA A 84 -9.38 -0.56 -3.85
N ILE A 85 -8.97 -0.50 -2.58
CA ILE A 85 -8.92 -1.68 -1.69
C ILE A 85 -10.10 -1.76 -0.72
N GLN A 86 -11.00 -0.78 -0.73
CA GLN A 86 -12.12 -0.72 0.19
C GLN A 86 -13.09 -1.89 -0.04
N GLY A 87 -13.45 -2.59 1.04
CA GLY A 87 -14.36 -3.74 0.99
C GLY A 87 -13.70 -5.06 0.56
N LEU A 88 -12.41 -5.05 0.19
CA LEU A 88 -11.67 -6.27 -0.13
C LEU A 88 -11.12 -6.90 1.16
N ASN A 89 -11.07 -8.24 1.20
CA ASN A 89 -10.37 -8.98 2.26
C ASN A 89 -8.85 -8.97 2.08
N SER A 90 -8.40 -8.78 0.84
CA SER A 90 -7.00 -8.73 0.44
C SER A 90 -6.87 -8.04 -0.90
N TYR A 91 -5.69 -7.55 -1.23
CA TYR A 91 -5.37 -6.94 -2.50
C TYR A 91 -4.02 -7.45 -3.00
N ILE A 92 -3.72 -7.23 -4.28
CA ILE A 92 -2.42 -7.61 -4.85
C ILE A 92 -1.44 -6.46 -4.67
N ALA A 93 -0.19 -6.76 -4.33
CA ALA A 93 0.87 -5.77 -4.24
C ALA A 93 2.15 -6.23 -4.93
N THR A 94 2.90 -5.29 -5.51
CA THR A 94 4.26 -5.53 -6.01
C THR A 94 5.20 -4.42 -5.55
N VAL A 95 6.47 -4.75 -5.38
CA VAL A 95 7.52 -3.73 -5.17
C VAL A 95 7.68 -2.93 -6.45
N GLN A 96 7.71 -1.59 -6.33
CA GLN A 96 7.80 -0.68 -7.47
C GLN A 96 9.13 -0.84 -8.20
N THR A 97 10.26 -0.89 -7.48
CA THR A 97 11.59 -1.06 -8.07
C THR A 97 12.24 -2.32 -7.53
N SER A 98 12.47 -3.31 -8.39
CA SER A 98 13.04 -4.60 -7.99
C SER A 98 13.64 -5.33 -9.19
N LYS A 99 14.75 -6.04 -8.95
CA LYS A 99 15.34 -6.99 -9.91
C LYS A 99 14.34 -8.07 -10.34
N HIS A 100 13.46 -8.49 -9.42
CA HIS A 100 12.42 -9.47 -9.67
C HIS A 100 11.05 -8.85 -9.37
N CYS A 101 10.20 -8.73 -10.38
CA CYS A 101 8.83 -8.24 -10.25
C CYS A 101 7.94 -9.39 -9.77
N ILE A 102 7.65 -9.42 -8.47
CA ILE A 102 6.85 -10.46 -7.82
C ILE A 102 5.57 -9.83 -7.29
N PHE A 103 4.44 -10.46 -7.54
CA PHE A 103 3.13 -10.05 -7.07
C PHE A 103 2.73 -10.89 -5.84
N TYR A 104 2.27 -10.20 -4.80
CA TYR A 104 1.91 -10.79 -3.51
C TYR A 104 0.43 -10.53 -3.22
N ARG A 105 -0.25 -11.49 -2.60
CA ARG A 105 -1.56 -11.25 -1.98
C ARG A 105 -1.34 -10.72 -0.57
N LEU A 106 -1.76 -9.49 -0.31
CA LEU A 106 -1.70 -8.84 1.00
C LEU A 106 -3.09 -8.72 1.60
N LYS A 107 -3.23 -9.00 2.90
CA LYS A 107 -4.47 -8.73 3.63
C LYS A 107 -4.79 -7.23 3.62
N SER A 108 -6.07 -6.87 3.53
CA SER A 108 -6.49 -5.47 3.44
C SER A 108 -6.19 -4.65 4.69
N GLU A 109 -6.04 -5.29 5.85
CA GLU A 109 -5.58 -4.64 7.09
C GLU A 109 -4.16 -4.06 6.99
N ILE A 110 -3.32 -4.62 6.12
CA ILE A 110 -1.92 -4.22 5.94
C ILE A 110 -1.84 -2.93 5.12
N LEU A 111 -1.07 -1.94 5.60
CA LEU A 111 -0.75 -0.73 4.88
C LEU A 111 0.53 -0.88 4.04
N PRO A 112 0.47 -0.55 2.74
CA PRO A 112 1.65 -0.55 1.88
C PRO A 112 2.47 0.75 2.01
N ASP A 113 3.79 0.63 1.90
CA ASP A 113 4.71 1.76 1.75
C ASP A 113 4.58 2.46 0.38
N ASP A 114 5.18 3.64 0.23
CA ASP A 114 5.13 4.42 -1.03
C ASP A 114 5.80 3.70 -2.22
N LYS A 115 6.70 2.75 -1.94
CA LYS A 115 7.36 1.89 -2.93
C LYS A 115 6.66 0.57 -3.18
N LEU A 116 5.46 0.37 -2.68
CA LEU A 116 4.58 -0.72 -3.10
C LEU A 116 3.47 -0.20 -4.00
N ILE A 117 3.24 -0.90 -5.11
CA ILE A 117 2.08 -0.68 -5.96
C ILE A 117 0.96 -1.58 -5.45
N ALA A 118 -0.08 -0.97 -4.88
CA ALA A 118 -1.29 -1.68 -4.47
C ALA A 118 -2.31 -1.74 -5.63
N ILE A 119 -2.73 -2.96 -5.96
CA ILE A 119 -3.68 -3.29 -7.02
C ILE A 119 -4.93 -3.84 -6.35
N GLY A 120 -6.04 -3.11 -6.46
CA GLY A 120 -7.33 -3.41 -5.84
C GLY A 120 -8.08 -4.57 -6.50
N LEU A 121 -7.47 -5.75 -6.54
CA LEU A 121 -8.04 -7.00 -7.03
C LEU A 121 -7.82 -8.09 -5.98
N ASP A 122 -8.85 -8.87 -5.66
CA ASP A 122 -8.82 -9.91 -4.62
C ASP A 122 -9.03 -11.33 -5.15
N ASP A 123 -9.27 -11.48 -6.45
CA ASP A 123 -9.37 -12.78 -7.13
C ASP A 123 -7.97 -13.34 -7.47
N ALA A 124 -7.75 -14.62 -7.15
CA ALA A 124 -6.51 -15.34 -7.45
C ALA A 124 -6.24 -15.44 -8.96
N TYR A 125 -7.28 -15.36 -9.81
CA TYR A 125 -7.11 -15.32 -11.26
C TYR A 125 -6.18 -14.18 -11.69
N TYR A 126 -6.41 -12.96 -11.19
CA TYR A 126 -5.58 -11.81 -11.54
C TYR A 126 -4.16 -11.93 -10.98
N LEU A 127 -4.00 -12.53 -9.80
CA LEU A 127 -2.68 -12.83 -9.28
C LEU A 127 -1.90 -13.78 -10.21
N GLY A 128 -2.57 -14.82 -10.73
CA GLY A 128 -1.99 -15.73 -11.71
C GLY A 128 -1.62 -15.05 -13.03
N VAL A 129 -2.52 -14.20 -13.56
CA VAL A 129 -2.25 -13.42 -14.78
C VAL A 129 -1.05 -12.50 -14.60
N LEU A 130 -1.01 -11.73 -13.50
CA LEU A 130 0.10 -10.81 -13.21
C LEU A 130 1.41 -11.56 -12.94
N SER A 131 1.34 -12.78 -12.40
CA SER A 131 2.53 -13.62 -12.16
C SER A 131 2.99 -14.40 -13.39
N SER A 132 2.28 -14.29 -14.53
CA SER A 132 2.61 -15.03 -15.74
C SER A 132 3.87 -14.52 -16.43
N GLN A 133 4.49 -15.37 -17.26
CA GLN A 133 5.59 -14.96 -18.13
C GLN A 133 5.18 -13.84 -19.08
N THR A 134 3.95 -13.89 -19.61
CA THR A 134 3.40 -12.86 -20.51
C THR A 134 3.40 -11.48 -19.86
N HIS A 135 2.86 -11.38 -18.64
CA HIS A 135 2.85 -10.11 -17.92
C HIS A 135 4.25 -9.67 -17.50
N THR A 136 5.10 -10.61 -17.11
CA THR A 136 6.49 -10.31 -16.74
C THR A 136 7.26 -9.71 -17.93
N ILE A 137 7.16 -10.31 -19.11
CA ILE A 137 7.80 -9.82 -20.34
C ILE A 137 7.25 -8.44 -20.70
N TRP A 138 5.91 -8.27 -20.64
CA TRP A 138 5.27 -6.98 -20.87
C TRP A 138 5.81 -5.90 -19.93
N ALA A 139 5.77 -6.15 -18.62
CA ALA A 139 6.19 -5.19 -17.61
C ALA A 139 7.68 -4.81 -17.73
N LEU A 140 8.54 -5.75 -18.13
CA LEU A 140 9.95 -5.46 -18.39
C LEU A 140 10.16 -4.63 -19.66
N ALA A 141 9.33 -4.82 -20.69
CA ALA A 141 9.41 -4.09 -21.94
C ALA A 141 8.80 -2.68 -21.85
N THR A 142 7.70 -2.52 -21.12
CA THR A 142 6.96 -1.25 -21.03
C THR A 142 7.32 -0.42 -19.80
N GLY A 143 7.89 -1.04 -18.77
CA GLY A 143 8.25 -0.40 -17.51
C GLY A 143 9.42 0.58 -17.59
N GLY A 144 9.71 1.20 -16.45
CA GLY A 144 10.88 2.06 -16.29
C GLY A 144 12.11 1.26 -15.84
N ARG A 145 13.24 1.95 -15.71
CA ARG A 145 14.44 1.41 -15.06
C ARG A 145 15.08 2.48 -14.18
N MET A 146 15.67 2.09 -13.05
CA MET A 146 16.22 3.03 -12.08
C MET A 146 17.49 2.50 -11.39
N GLY A 147 18.37 3.42 -11.00
CA GLY A 147 19.56 3.14 -10.21
C GLY A 147 20.74 2.59 -11.02
N VAL A 148 21.87 2.41 -10.34
CA VAL A 148 23.12 1.93 -10.94
C VAL A 148 22.97 0.51 -11.51
N GLY A 149 22.17 -0.34 -10.84
CA GLY A 149 21.85 -1.70 -11.30
C GLY A 149 20.89 -1.76 -12.48
N ASN A 150 20.35 -0.62 -12.93
CA ASN A 150 19.34 -0.55 -13.98
C ASN A 150 18.13 -1.44 -13.67
N ASP A 151 17.69 -1.42 -12.41
CA ASP A 151 16.64 -2.29 -11.90
C ASP A 151 15.29 -1.94 -12.54
N PRO A 152 14.48 -2.93 -12.94
CA PRO A 152 13.14 -2.71 -13.46
C PRO A 152 12.25 -1.92 -12.48
N VAL A 153 11.46 -1.01 -13.03
CA VAL A 153 10.44 -0.22 -12.32
C VAL A 153 9.06 -0.58 -12.86
N TYR A 154 8.22 -1.14 -12.00
CA TYR A 154 6.82 -1.41 -12.26
C TYR A 154 5.98 -0.13 -12.04
N ASP A 155 5.72 0.59 -13.13
CA ASP A 155 4.84 1.76 -13.12
C ASP A 155 3.42 1.34 -13.50
N LYS A 156 2.43 1.62 -12.63
CA LYS A 156 1.01 1.31 -12.89
C LYS A 156 0.56 1.79 -14.27
N THR A 157 0.88 3.03 -14.65
CA THR A 157 0.38 3.67 -15.87
C THR A 157 0.95 3.08 -17.15
N ARG A 158 2.11 2.40 -17.06
CA ARG A 158 2.80 1.82 -18.21
C ARG A 158 2.75 0.30 -18.23
N CYS A 159 2.72 -0.33 -17.06
CA CYS A 159 2.75 -1.77 -16.92
C CYS A 159 1.35 -2.35 -16.70
N PHE A 160 0.53 -1.79 -15.81
CA PHE A 160 -0.77 -2.37 -15.44
C PHE A 160 -1.90 -1.84 -16.31
N ASP A 161 -2.08 -0.51 -16.36
CA ASP A 161 -3.22 0.13 -17.03
C ASP A 161 -3.34 -0.24 -18.53
N PRO A 162 -2.25 -0.33 -19.32
CA PRO A 162 -2.34 -0.69 -20.73
C PRO A 162 -2.17 -2.21 -21.00
N PHE A 163 -2.00 -3.05 -19.96
CA PHE A 163 -1.82 -4.48 -20.16
C PHE A 163 -3.09 -5.11 -20.75
N PRO A 164 -3.00 -5.86 -21.88
CA PRO A 164 -4.15 -6.53 -22.45
C PRO A 164 -4.51 -7.77 -21.61
N PHE A 165 -5.32 -7.57 -20.57
CA PHE A 165 -5.80 -8.66 -19.75
C PHE A 165 -6.53 -9.71 -20.60
N PRO A 166 -6.30 -11.02 -20.35
CA PRO A 166 -6.89 -12.06 -21.17
C PRO A 166 -8.41 -12.11 -20.99
N ASP A 167 -9.13 -12.22 -22.12
CA ASP A 167 -10.57 -12.49 -22.17
C ASP A 167 -10.83 -14.00 -21.96
N ALA A 168 -10.54 -14.46 -20.73
CA ALA A 168 -10.64 -15.87 -20.37
C ALA A 168 -12.07 -16.25 -19.97
N THR A 169 -12.56 -17.36 -20.53
CA THR A 169 -13.81 -18.01 -20.13
C THR A 169 -13.79 -18.39 -18.64
N PRO A 170 -14.96 -18.54 -17.98
CA PRO A 170 -15.01 -18.97 -16.57
C PRO A 170 -14.25 -20.28 -16.30
N ALA A 171 -14.30 -21.24 -17.23
CA ALA A 171 -13.56 -22.49 -17.12
C ALA A 171 -12.04 -22.28 -17.17
N GLN A 172 -11.56 -21.34 -17.99
CA GLN A 172 -10.13 -21.00 -18.04
C GLN A 172 -9.69 -20.23 -16.78
N GLN A 173 -10.50 -19.29 -16.29
CA GLN A 173 -10.22 -18.58 -15.03
C GLN A 173 -10.08 -19.57 -13.87
N ALA A 174 -10.98 -20.56 -13.79
CA ALA A 174 -10.94 -21.60 -12.76
C ALA A 174 -9.68 -22.48 -12.80
N ARG A 175 -9.00 -22.59 -13.95
CA ARG A 175 -7.72 -23.32 -14.04
C ARG A 175 -6.51 -22.52 -13.55
N ILE A 176 -6.64 -21.20 -13.46
CA ILE A 176 -5.58 -20.28 -13.04
C ILE A 176 -5.68 -19.95 -11.54
N ARG A 177 -6.90 -19.92 -10.99
CA ARG A 177 -7.17 -19.73 -9.55
C ARG A 177 -6.58 -20.86 -8.72
#